data_AF-A0A3S4TTM6-F1
#
_entry.id   AF-A0A3S4TTM6-F1
#
_cell.length_a   1.000
_cell.length_b   1.000
_cell.length_c   1.000
_cell.angle_alpha   90.00
_cell.angle_beta   90.00
_cell.angle_gamma   90.00
#
_symmetry.space_group_name_H-M   'P 1'
#
loop_
_entity.id
_entity.type
_entity.pdbx_description
1 polymer ?
#
loop_
_entity_poly.entity_id
_entity_poly.type
_entity_poly.pdbx_seq_one_letter_code
_entity_poly.pdbx_strand_id
1 'polypeptide(L)'
;MALLITQKCTNCDMCLPECPNEAISVGDEIYVIDPVLCTECVGHYDTPTCQKFARLRTVLNQILTIKKRKNNFGSVCDDPSCR
;
A
#
# COMPACT_ATOMS: atom_id res chain seq x y z
N MET A 1 -10.71 -7.24 6.22
CA MET A 1 -9.81 -7.55 5.09
C MET A 1 -8.70 -6.51 5.13
N ALA A 2 -7.47 -6.89 4.81
CA ALA A 2 -6.31 -6.04 5.01
C ALA A 2 -5.43 -5.98 3.76
N LEU A 3 -4.61 -4.94 3.70
CA LEU A 3 -3.58 -4.77 2.69
C LEU A 3 -2.26 -5.39 3.17
N LEU A 4 -1.40 -5.77 2.23
CA LEU A 4 -0.07 -6.30 2.47
C LEU A 4 0.96 -5.55 1.61
N ILE A 5 2.10 -5.20 2.21
CA ILE A 5 3.27 -4.70 1.49
C ILE A 5 4.09 -5.87 0.99
N THR A 6 4.43 -5.82 -0.29
CA THR A 6 5.26 -6.83 -0.96
C THR A 6 6.74 -6.48 -0.90
N GLN A 7 7.58 -7.46 -1.21
CA GLN A 7 9.05 -7.37 -1.29
C GLN A 7 9.59 -6.37 -2.34
N LYS A 8 8.71 -5.62 -3.00
CA LYS A 8 9.08 -4.51 -3.91
C LYS A 8 9.18 -3.17 -3.19
N CYS A 9 8.93 -3.13 -1.87
CA CYS A 9 9.07 -1.92 -1.08
C CYS A 9 10.53 -1.43 -1.10
N THR A 10 10.73 -0.14 -1.34
CA THR A 10 12.05 0.50 -1.34
C THR A 10 12.29 1.34 -0.08
N ASN A 11 11.48 1.16 0.97
CA ASN A 11 11.57 1.87 2.25
C ASN A 11 11.66 3.39 2.10
N CYS A 12 10.73 3.98 1.35
CA CYS A 12 10.69 5.42 1.08
C CYS A 12 9.91 6.25 2.12
N ASP A 13 9.45 5.65 3.21
CA ASP A 13 8.70 6.25 4.35
C ASP A 13 7.38 6.99 4.04
N MET A 14 7.03 7.25 2.78
CA MET A 14 5.87 8.07 2.42
C MET A 14 4.52 7.50 2.88
N CYS A 15 4.41 6.19 3.08
CA CYS A 15 3.15 5.57 3.49
C CYS A 15 2.85 5.67 5.00
N LEU A 16 3.86 5.91 5.84
CA LEU A 16 3.72 5.93 7.29
C LEU A 16 2.80 7.06 7.79
N PRO A 17 3.04 8.34 7.43
CA PRO A 17 2.22 9.45 7.93
C PRO A 17 0.81 9.46 7.35
N GLU A 18 0.57 8.71 6.27
CA GLU A 18 -0.69 8.71 5.52
C GLU A 18 -1.69 7.65 6.03
N CYS A 19 -1.26 6.76 6.93
CA CYS A 19 -2.12 5.75 7.52
C CYS A 19 -2.85 6.32 8.75
N PRO A 20 -4.17 6.55 8.70
CA PRO A 20 -4.91 7.14 9.83
C PRO A 20 -4.95 6.25 11.08
N ASN A 21 -4.73 4.95 10.89
CA ASN A 21 -4.74 3.96 11.98
C ASN A 21 -3.33 3.57 12.43
N GLU A 22 -2.29 4.20 11.87
CA GLU A 22 -0.88 3.85 12.12
C GLU A 22 -0.59 2.35 11.96
N ALA A 23 -1.31 1.69 11.05
CA ALA A 23 -1.26 0.24 10.85
C ALA A 23 0.03 -0.23 10.15
N ILE A 24 0.94 0.68 9.78
CA ILE A 24 2.17 0.39 9.05
C ILE A 24 3.36 0.53 9.99
N SER A 25 4.18 -0.50 10.08
CA SER A 25 5.37 -0.53 10.93
C SER A 25 6.62 -0.91 10.13
N VAL A 26 7.79 -0.53 10.63
CA VAL A 26 9.08 -0.90 10.05
C VAL A 26 9.38 -2.37 10.37
N GLY A 27 9.52 -3.21 9.35
CA GLY A 27 10.03 -4.58 9.49
C GLY A 27 11.53 -4.66 9.23
N ASP A 28 12.08 -5.88 9.16
CA ASP A 28 13.52 -6.09 8.96
C ASP A 28 14.02 -5.60 7.60
N GLU A 29 13.27 -5.86 6.52
CA GLU A 29 13.67 -5.53 5.15
C GLU A 29 12.66 -4.63 4.42
N ILE A 30 11.38 -4.71 4.79
CA ILE A 30 10.28 -3.95 4.21
C ILE A 30 9.31 -3.53 5.32
N TYR A 31 8.49 -2.51 5.06
CA TYR A 31 7.38 -2.21 5.96
C TYR A 31 6.37 -3.36 6.01
N VAL A 32 5.73 -3.49 7.16
CA VAL A 32 4.72 -4.49 7.47
C VAL A 32 3.42 -3.77 7.81
N ILE A 33 2.30 -4.27 7.29
CA ILE A 33 0.96 -3.77 7.64
C ILE A 33 0.35 -4.75 8.63
N ASP A 34 -0.09 -4.23 9.77
CA ASP A 34 -0.87 -4.99 10.74
C ASP A 34 -2.31 -5.16 10.22
N PRO A 35 -2.76 -6.41 9.97
CA PRO A 35 -4.10 -6.67 9.45
C PRO A 35 -5.23 -6.41 10.46
N VAL A 36 -4.90 -6.30 11.75
CA VAL A 36 -5.86 -6.00 12.81
C VAL A 36 -6.20 -4.51 12.81
N LEU A 37 -5.22 -3.65 12.50
CA LEU A 37 -5.39 -2.20 12.46
C LEU A 37 -5.77 -1.69 11.06
N CYS A 38 -5.46 -2.44 10.01
CA CYS A 38 -5.76 -2.05 8.63
C CYS A 38 -7.24 -2.24 8.29
N THR A 39 -7.96 -1.13 8.14
CA THR A 39 -9.38 -1.11 7.73
C THR A 39 -9.58 -0.78 6.25
N GLU A 40 -8.52 -0.91 5.43
CA GLU A 40 -8.51 -0.43 4.03
C GLU A 40 -8.88 1.07 3.91
N CYS A 41 -8.60 1.85 4.96
CA CYS A 41 -8.99 3.25 5.12
C CYS A 41 -10.52 3.49 5.16
N VAL A 42 -11.34 2.44 5.24
CA VAL A 42 -12.80 2.56 5.36
C VAL A 42 -13.15 3.35 6.62
N GLY A 43 -14.00 4.36 6.47
CA GLY A 43 -14.38 5.28 7.54
C GLY A 43 -13.54 6.58 7.62
N HIS A 44 -12.39 6.62 6.93
CA HIS A 44 -11.57 7.83 6.81
C HIS A 44 -11.50 8.33 5.36
N TYR A 45 -11.29 7.42 4.41
CA TYR A 45 -11.15 7.72 2.99
C TYR A 45 -11.88 6.67 2.14
N ASP A 46 -12.33 7.05 0.93
CA ASP A 46 -12.98 6.13 -0.01
C ASP A 46 -11.99 5.16 -0.68
N THR A 47 -10.69 5.48 -0.61
CA THR A 47 -9.62 4.71 -1.26
C THR A 47 -8.41 4.63 -0.32
N PRO A 48 -7.66 3.51 -0.34
CA PRO A 48 -6.49 3.34 0.52
C PRO A 48 -5.38 4.31 0.14
N THR A 49 -5.06 5.24 1.05
CA THR A 49 -4.02 6.27 0.86
C THR A 49 -2.65 5.65 0.63
N CYS A 50 -2.32 4.57 1.34
CA CYS A 50 -1.05 3.86 1.15
C CYS A 50 -0.83 3.35 -0.29
N GLN A 51 -1.89 3.12 -1.08
CA GLN A 51 -1.74 2.79 -2.51
C GLN A 51 -1.47 4.02 -3.39
N LYS A 52 -1.93 5.22 -2.99
CA LYS A 52 -1.68 6.46 -3.72
C LYS A 52 -0.21 6.88 -3.63
N PHE A 53 0.42 6.69 -2.48
CA PHE A 53 1.81 7.09 -2.23
C PHE A 53 2.83 6.01 -2.55
N ALA A 54 2.42 4.75 -2.68
CA ALA A 54 3.33 3.66 -3.03
C ALA A 54 3.75 3.75 -4.52
N ARG A 55 4.92 4.37 -4.78
CA ARG A 55 5.50 4.55 -6.12
C ARG A 55 5.53 3.29 -7.00
N LEU A 56 5.64 2.10 -6.40
CA LEU A 56 5.81 0.82 -7.11
C LEU A 56 4.65 -0.16 -6.94
N ARG A 57 3.43 0.30 -6.60
CA ARG A 57 2.25 -0.54 -6.33
C ARG A 57 2.60 -1.76 -5.47
N THR A 58 3.36 -1.53 -4.42
CA THR A 58 3.88 -2.56 -3.53
C THR A 58 2.84 -3.03 -2.53
N VAL A 59 1.77 -2.24 -2.35
CA VAL A 59 0.62 -2.52 -1.49
C VAL A 59 -0.46 -3.24 -2.30
N LEU A 60 -0.80 -4.47 -1.90
CA LEU A 60 -1.86 -5.28 -2.52
C LEU A 60 -2.92 -5.66 -1.48
N ASN A 61 -4.18 -5.77 -1.91
CA ASN A 61 -5.21 -6.38 -1.07
C ASN A 61 -4.96 -7.90 -1.00
N GLN A 62 -5.06 -8.49 0.20
CA GLN A 62 -4.89 -9.93 0.43
C GLN A 62 -5.80 -10.80 -0.45
N ILE A 63 -6.96 -10.30 -0.90
CA ILE A 63 -7.84 -11.03 -1.84
C ILE A 63 -7.19 -11.18 -3.23
N LEU A 64 -6.31 -10.24 -3.63
CA LEU A 64 -5.70 -10.19 -4.96
C LEU A 64 -4.48 -11.11 -5.11
N THR A 65 -3.84 -11.53 -4.02
CA THR A 65 -2.64 -12.39 -4.08
C THR A 65 -2.94 -13.77 -4.65
N ILE A 66 -4.19 -14.25 -4.54
CA ILE A 66 -4.63 -15.55 -5.11
C ILE A 66 -5.01 -15.43 -6.60
N LYS A 67 -5.31 -14.22 -7.13
CA LYS A 67 -5.84 -14.03 -8.50
C LYS A 67 -4.94 -13.26 -9.50
N LYS A 68 -3.87 -12.56 -9.10
CA LYS A 68 -3.08 -11.70 -10.00
C LYS A 68 -1.65 -12.19 -10.30
N ARG A 69 -1.53 -13.35 -10.95
CA ARG A 69 -0.45 -13.59 -11.93
C ARG A 69 -1.05 -13.66 -13.34
N LYS A 70 -1.60 -12.55 -13.85
CA LYS A 70 -1.67 -12.22 -15.28
C LYS A 70 -2.39 -10.89 -15.48
N ASN A 71 -1.82 -10.10 -16.39
CA ASN A 71 -2.29 -8.86 -16.99
C ASN A 71 -2.19 -7.53 -16.23
N ASN A 72 -1.28 -6.71 -16.78
CA ASN A 72 -1.44 -5.30 -17.11
C ASN A 72 -1.76 -4.35 -15.95
N PHE A 73 -0.74 -3.60 -15.53
CA PHE A 73 -0.97 -2.30 -14.91
C PHE A 73 0.21 -1.39 -15.21
N GLY A 74 0.27 -0.93 -16.46
CA GLY A 74 0.90 0.34 -16.78
C GLY A 74 0.12 1.50 -16.17
N SER A 75 0.80 2.64 -16.04
CA SER A 75 0.26 3.98 -15.78
C SER A 75 -0.61 4.16 -14.54
N VAL A 76 0.02 4.32 -13.37
CA VAL A 76 -0.39 5.37 -12.41
C VAL A 76 0.89 6.03 -11.91
N CYS A 77 1.48 6.82 -12.79
CA CYS A 77 2.40 7.91 -12.47
C CYS A 77 1.90 9.13 -13.25
N ASP A 78 0.61 9.45 -13.12
CA ASP A 78 -0.01 10.62 -13.75
C ASP A 78 -0.36 11.68 -12.69
N ASP A 79 0.45 11.75 -11.63
CA ASP A 79 0.44 12.88 -10.70
C ASP A 79 1.72 13.71 -10.90
N PRO A 80 1.62 14.96 -11.40
CA PRO A 80 2.78 15.82 -11.67
C PRO A 80 3.56 16.24 -10.41
N SER A 81 3.11 15.85 -9.21
CA SER A 81 3.75 16.16 -7.93
C SER A 81 4.81 15.14 -7.52
N CYS A 82 4.91 13.99 -8.20
CA CYS A 82 5.87 12.93 -7.87
C CYS A 82 7.15 13.01 -8.73
N ARG A 83 7.76 14.20 -8.79
CA ARG A 83 9.12 14.40 -9.32
C ARG A 83 10.15 14.32 -8.20
#